data_AF-A0A8H4TAF3-F1
#
_entry.id   AF-A0A8H4TAF3-F1
#
_cell.length_a   1.000
_cell.length_b   1.000
_cell.length_c   1.000
_cell.angle_alpha   90.00
_cell.angle_beta   90.00
_cell.angle_gamma   90.00
#
_symmetry.space_group_name_H-M   'P 1'
#
loop_
_entity.id
_entity.type
_entity.pdbx_description
1 polymer ?
#
loop_
_entity_poly.entity_id
_entity_poly.type
_entity_poly.pdbx_seq_one_letter_code
_entity_poly.pdbx_strand_id
1 'polypeptide(L)'
;MVVSSRPEPIFVEAFRDCPKLRLEDLSSGDILEYIQSELCGNRRIKLMSETEPASVKNLVKSVTKKASGVFLWVVLVVRTLLGGLADGSNLAELQQITDECPQELLQLYEHMFDRMHKRHRSQAFRMFLFALESKSLSSQLPSVLQLSFLDEDPWSAISAPIKRLSAEELKNIVELNEDRLLSRCCGLLTVKSEQDQLSAKADACRLDFLHRTVADFLDTIKPLLVENTQNTGFQSDLCLAAS
;
A
#
# COMPACT_ATOMS: atom_id res chain seq x y z
N MET A 1 -5.94 29.20 -20.58
CA MET A 1 -6.02 28.86 -19.15
C MET A 1 -6.56 27.45 -19.05
N VAL A 2 -5.89 26.56 -18.31
CA VAL A 2 -6.33 25.17 -18.09
C VAL A 2 -6.78 25.07 -16.64
N VAL A 3 -7.96 24.50 -16.39
CA VAL A 3 -8.55 24.35 -15.06
C VAL A 3 -8.87 22.87 -14.85
N SER A 4 -8.59 22.35 -13.66
CA SER A 4 -8.91 20.98 -13.25
C SER A 4 -9.94 21.00 -12.13
N SER A 5 -10.97 20.16 -12.21
CA SER A 5 -12.00 20.01 -11.19
C SER A 5 -12.58 18.59 -11.23
N ARG A 6 -13.17 18.14 -10.11
CA ARG A 6 -14.07 16.98 -10.14
C ARG A 6 -15.32 17.32 -10.98
N PRO A 7 -16.00 16.35 -11.62
CA PRO A 7 -17.18 16.59 -12.44
C PRO A 7 -18.42 16.91 -11.58
N GLU A 8 -18.29 17.87 -10.67
CA GLU A 8 -19.39 18.39 -9.87
C GLU A 8 -20.40 19.10 -10.77
N PRO A 9 -21.71 18.99 -10.50
CA PRO A 9 -22.75 19.57 -11.35
C PRO A 9 -22.51 21.05 -11.66
N ILE A 10 -22.02 21.82 -10.68
CA ILE A 10 -21.74 23.25 -10.81
C ILE A 10 -20.66 23.52 -11.86
N PHE A 11 -19.59 22.73 -11.90
CA PHE A 11 -18.50 22.90 -12.87
C PHE A 11 -18.87 22.34 -14.23
N VAL A 12 -19.62 21.24 -14.27
CA VAL A 12 -20.13 20.67 -15.53
C VAL A 12 -21.06 21.66 -16.22
N GLU A 13 -21.88 22.39 -15.46
CA GLU A 13 -22.76 23.44 -15.96
C GLU A 13 -21.98 24.70 -16.36
N ALA A 14 -21.14 25.23 -15.47
CA ALA A 14 -20.42 26.48 -15.70
C ALA A 14 -19.46 26.42 -16.91
N PHE A 15 -18.91 25.24 -17.19
CA PHE A 15 -17.99 25.01 -18.31
C PHE A 15 -18.61 24.11 -19.39
N ARG A 16 -19.94 24.13 -19.54
CA ARG A 16 -20.65 23.22 -20.45
C ARG A 16 -20.11 23.28 -21.88
N ASP A 17 -19.87 24.48 -22.38
CA ASP A 17 -19.49 24.76 -23.78
C ASP A 17 -17.97 24.84 -24.00
N CYS A 18 -17.17 24.61 -22.95
CA CYS A 18 -15.72 24.58 -23.06
C CYS A 18 -15.23 23.19 -23.52
N PRO A 19 -14.10 23.11 -24.24
CA PRO A 19 -13.40 21.85 -24.46
C PRO A 19 -13.04 21.21 -23.12
N LYS A 20 -13.35 19.91 -22.96
CA LYS A 20 -13.13 19.18 -21.70
C LYS A 20 -12.33 17.93 -21.99
N LEU A 21 -11.43 17.60 -21.07
CA LEU A 21 -10.71 16.33 -21.08
C LEU A 21 -11.11 15.57 -19.81
N ARG A 22 -11.74 14.41 -19.98
CA ARG A 22 -12.06 13.52 -18.87
C ARG A 22 -10.91 12.54 -18.68
N LEU A 23 -10.15 12.72 -17.60
CA LEU A 23 -9.02 11.84 -17.28
C LEU A 23 -9.48 10.39 -17.05
N GLU A 24 -10.70 10.17 -16.58
CA GLU A 24 -11.31 8.84 -16.44
C GLU A 24 -11.41 8.09 -17.78
N ASP A 25 -11.77 8.80 -18.87
CA ASP A 25 -11.90 8.20 -20.20
C ASP A 25 -10.53 7.84 -20.79
N LEU A 26 -9.50 8.61 -20.44
CA LEU A 26 -8.11 8.38 -20.89
C LEU A 26 -7.39 7.28 -20.10
N SER A 27 -7.65 7.17 -18.80
CA SER A 27 -7.00 6.18 -17.93
C SER A 27 -7.69 4.82 -17.93
N SER A 28 -8.93 4.74 -18.43
CA SER A 28 -9.69 3.47 -18.45
C SER A 28 -8.99 2.36 -19.23
N GLY A 29 -8.27 2.69 -20.30
CA GLY A 29 -7.47 1.73 -21.08
C GLY A 29 -6.32 1.15 -20.25
N ASP A 30 -5.48 2.01 -19.69
CA ASP A 30 -4.33 1.63 -18.86
C ASP A 30 -4.76 0.86 -17.60
N ILE A 31 -5.88 1.27 -16.98
CA ILE A 31 -6.48 0.58 -15.84
C ILE A 31 -6.88 -0.85 -16.22
N LEU A 32 -7.54 -1.01 -17.36
CA LEU A 32 -7.99 -2.32 -17.83
C LEU A 32 -6.81 -3.22 -18.17
N GLU A 33 -5.78 -2.67 -18.82
CA GLU A 33 -4.53 -3.39 -19.11
C GLU A 33 -3.84 -3.85 -17.82
N TYR A 34 -3.73 -2.96 -16.82
CA TYR A 34 -3.16 -3.31 -15.52
C TYR A 34 -3.95 -4.41 -14.78
N ILE A 35 -5.29 -4.34 -14.77
CA ILE A 35 -6.11 -5.40 -14.17
C ILE A 35 -5.91 -6.72 -14.92
N GLN A 36 -5.81 -6.68 -16.25
CA GLN A 36 -5.55 -7.88 -17.04
C GLN A 36 -4.17 -8.48 -16.77
N SER A 37 -3.13 -7.65 -16.65
CA SER A 37 -1.76 -8.13 -16.39
C SER A 37 -1.65 -8.75 -15.00
N GLU A 38 -2.13 -8.05 -13.98
CA GLU A 38 -1.93 -8.45 -12.58
C GLU A 38 -2.97 -9.49 -12.11
N LEU A 39 -4.26 -9.19 -12.27
CA LEU A 39 -5.33 -10.04 -11.75
C LEU A 39 -5.59 -11.22 -12.67
N CYS A 40 -5.79 -10.99 -13.97
CA CYS A 40 -6.02 -12.07 -14.94
C CYS A 40 -4.74 -12.85 -15.27
N GLY A 41 -3.56 -12.31 -14.96
CA GLY A 41 -2.30 -13.04 -15.00
C GLY A 41 -2.24 -14.18 -13.97
N ASN A 42 -2.97 -14.05 -12.85
CA ASN A 42 -2.96 -15.01 -11.76
C ASN A 42 -3.52 -16.38 -12.17
N ARG A 43 -2.79 -17.45 -11.81
CA ARG A 43 -3.14 -18.83 -12.16
C ARG A 43 -4.56 -19.22 -11.72
N ARG A 44 -5.03 -18.79 -10.55
CA ARG A 44 -6.37 -19.12 -10.04
C ARG A 44 -7.46 -18.44 -10.87
N ILE A 45 -7.27 -17.16 -11.23
CA ILE A 45 -8.22 -16.44 -12.09
C ILE A 45 -8.26 -17.04 -13.49
N LYS A 46 -7.12 -17.47 -14.04
CA LYS A 46 -7.09 -18.17 -15.34
C LYS A 46 -7.95 -19.44 -15.31
N LEU A 47 -7.78 -20.28 -14.29
CA LEU A 47 -8.59 -21.50 -14.11
C LEU A 47 -10.09 -21.18 -13.93
N MET A 48 -10.41 -20.16 -13.13
CA MET A 48 -11.79 -19.71 -12.96
C MET A 48 -12.38 -19.18 -14.28
N SER A 49 -11.57 -18.52 -15.12
CA SER A 49 -12.00 -18.02 -16.43
C SER A 49 -12.29 -19.13 -17.44
N GLU A 50 -11.71 -20.32 -17.29
CA GLU A 50 -12.03 -21.48 -18.14
C GLU A 50 -13.42 -22.03 -17.83
N THR A 51 -13.85 -21.93 -16.57
CA THR A 51 -15.15 -22.46 -16.12
C THR A 51 -16.25 -21.40 -16.15
N GLU A 52 -15.95 -20.18 -15.72
CA GLU A 52 -16.90 -19.08 -15.54
C GLU A 52 -16.39 -17.76 -16.15
N PRO A 53 -16.15 -17.71 -17.48
CA PRO A 53 -15.57 -16.53 -18.14
C PRO A 53 -16.41 -15.26 -17.98
N ALA A 54 -17.74 -15.39 -17.91
CA ALA A 54 -18.65 -14.26 -17.72
C ALA A 54 -18.48 -13.62 -16.33
N SER A 55 -18.28 -14.42 -15.29
CA SER A 55 -18.09 -13.96 -13.92
C SER A 55 -16.76 -13.21 -13.77
N VAL A 56 -15.67 -13.73 -14.34
CA VAL A 56 -14.37 -13.04 -14.37
C VAL A 56 -14.47 -11.70 -15.10
N LYS A 57 -15.14 -11.67 -16.26
CA LYS A 57 -15.37 -10.44 -17.02
C LYS A 57 -16.17 -9.40 -16.23
N ASN A 58 -17.17 -9.85 -15.46
CA ASN A 58 -17.96 -8.97 -14.59
C ASN A 58 -17.12 -8.39 -13.45
N LEU A 59 -16.26 -9.20 -12.82
CA LEU A 59 -15.32 -8.75 -11.79
C LEU A 59 -14.41 -7.64 -12.33
N VAL A 60 -13.73 -7.88 -13.46
CA VAL A 60 -12.87 -6.89 -14.11
C VAL A 60 -13.64 -5.61 -14.41
N LYS A 61 -14.83 -5.72 -15.00
CA LYS A 61 -15.67 -4.57 -15.31
C LYS A 61 -16.10 -3.79 -14.06
N SER A 62 -16.38 -4.47 -12.95
CA SER A 62 -16.73 -3.84 -11.68
C SER A 62 -15.55 -3.01 -11.14
N VAL A 63 -14.35 -3.59 -11.10
CA VAL A 63 -13.13 -2.91 -10.67
C VAL A 63 -12.84 -1.69 -11.55
N THR A 64 -12.84 -1.85 -12.88
CA THR A 64 -12.60 -0.74 -13.81
C THR A 64 -13.60 0.40 -13.63
N LYS A 65 -14.89 0.07 -13.47
CA LYS A 65 -15.94 1.09 -13.30
C LYS A 65 -15.84 1.81 -11.96
N LYS A 66 -15.56 1.10 -10.86
CA LYS A 66 -15.46 1.70 -9.52
C LYS A 66 -14.21 2.56 -9.35
N ALA A 67 -13.17 2.31 -10.13
CA ALA A 67 -11.94 3.10 -10.09
C ALA A 67 -12.15 4.58 -10.43
N SER A 68 -13.15 4.92 -11.26
CA SER A 68 -13.44 6.30 -11.70
C SER A 68 -12.18 7.07 -12.15
N GLY A 69 -11.27 6.39 -12.85
CA GLY A 69 -10.00 6.95 -13.34
C GLY A 69 -8.85 7.06 -12.32
N VAL A 70 -9.05 6.63 -11.07
CA VAL A 70 -8.02 6.70 -10.02
C VAL A 70 -7.13 5.45 -10.06
N PHE A 71 -6.01 5.52 -10.77
CA PHE A 71 -5.11 4.36 -10.94
C PHE A 71 -4.63 3.77 -9.60
N LEU A 72 -4.30 4.60 -8.62
CA LEU A 72 -3.88 4.14 -7.29
C LEU A 72 -4.95 3.32 -6.58
N TRP A 73 -6.23 3.66 -6.77
CA TRP A 73 -7.35 2.89 -6.24
C TRP A 73 -7.34 1.46 -6.81
N VAL A 74 -7.11 1.35 -8.13
CA VAL A 74 -7.03 0.06 -8.82
C VAL A 74 -5.89 -0.79 -8.27
N VAL A 75 -4.71 -0.20 -8.09
CA VAL A 75 -3.55 -0.91 -7.52
C VAL A 75 -3.89 -1.51 -6.15
N LEU A 76 -4.54 -0.73 -5.28
CA LEU A 76 -4.92 -1.18 -3.93
C LEU A 76 -5.98 -2.28 -3.96
N VAL A 77 -7.01 -2.12 -4.79
CA VAL A 77 -8.10 -3.10 -4.91
C VAL A 77 -7.61 -4.40 -5.55
N VAL A 78 -6.81 -4.33 -6.62
CA VAL A 78 -6.21 -5.51 -7.24
C VAL A 78 -5.33 -6.27 -6.24
N ARG A 79 -4.50 -5.57 -5.45
CA ARG A 79 -3.72 -6.20 -4.37
C ARG A 79 -4.62 -6.88 -3.32
N THR A 80 -5.72 -6.24 -2.95
CA THR A 80 -6.70 -6.81 -2.01
C THR A 80 -7.34 -8.09 -2.57
N LEU A 81 -7.70 -8.09 -3.86
CA LEU A 81 -8.25 -9.27 -4.55
C LEU A 81 -7.22 -10.40 -4.69
N LEU A 82 -5.95 -10.07 -4.96
CA LEU A 82 -4.86 -11.04 -4.99
C LEU A 82 -4.61 -11.66 -3.61
N GLY A 83 -4.73 -10.87 -2.53
CA GLY A 83 -4.73 -11.38 -1.15
C GLY A 83 -5.88 -12.37 -0.91
N GLY A 84 -7.11 -12.00 -1.28
CA GLY A 84 -8.27 -12.89 -1.19
C GLY A 84 -8.09 -14.20 -1.98
N LEU A 85 -7.48 -14.14 -3.16
CA LEU A 85 -7.14 -15.33 -3.96
C LEU A 85 -6.09 -16.23 -3.29
N ALA A 86 -5.11 -15.63 -2.61
CA ALA A 86 -4.12 -16.37 -1.82
C ALA A 86 -4.80 -17.10 -0.65
N ASP A 87 -5.78 -16.45 -0.01
CA ASP A 87 -6.61 -17.01 1.06
C ASP A 87 -7.64 -18.05 0.58
N GLY A 88 -7.73 -18.27 -0.74
CA GLY A 88 -8.58 -19.29 -1.35
C GLY A 88 -9.98 -18.82 -1.73
N SER A 89 -10.21 -17.50 -1.79
CA SER A 89 -11.50 -16.92 -2.14
C SER A 89 -11.98 -17.36 -3.52
N ASN A 90 -13.29 -17.58 -3.65
CA ASN A 90 -13.96 -17.84 -4.92
C ASN A 90 -14.39 -16.52 -5.62
N LEU A 91 -14.92 -16.61 -6.85
CA LEU A 91 -15.29 -15.41 -7.62
C LEU A 91 -16.39 -14.56 -6.97
N ALA A 92 -17.35 -15.18 -6.27
CA ALA A 92 -18.42 -14.43 -5.59
C ALA A 92 -17.85 -13.64 -4.40
N GLU A 93 -16.93 -14.22 -3.65
CA GLU A 93 -16.22 -13.53 -2.56
C GLU A 93 -15.34 -12.39 -3.08
N LEU A 94 -14.64 -12.58 -4.20
CA LEU A 94 -13.87 -11.51 -4.84
C LEU A 94 -14.76 -10.36 -5.36
N GLN A 95 -15.94 -10.69 -5.89
CA GLN A 95 -16.93 -9.70 -6.28
C GLN A 95 -17.42 -8.93 -5.05
N GLN A 96 -17.71 -9.62 -3.95
CA GLN A 96 -18.11 -8.99 -2.70
C GLN A 96 -17.03 -8.04 -2.15
N ILE A 97 -15.76 -8.47 -2.15
CA ILE A 97 -14.63 -7.60 -1.76
C ILE A 97 -14.64 -6.32 -2.62
N THR A 98 -14.79 -6.48 -3.94
CA THR A 98 -14.86 -5.34 -4.87
C THR A 98 -16.05 -4.43 -4.57
N ASP A 99 -17.21 -4.99 -4.24
CA ASP A 99 -18.45 -4.25 -3.98
C ASP A 99 -18.39 -3.49 -2.64
N GLU A 100 -17.70 -4.03 -1.65
CA GLU A 100 -17.46 -3.40 -0.35
C GLU A 100 -16.36 -2.32 -0.39
N CYS A 101 -15.45 -2.32 -1.38
CA CYS A 101 -14.46 -1.26 -1.53
C CYS A 101 -15.13 0.09 -1.89
N PRO A 102 -14.95 1.15 -1.09
CA PRO A 102 -15.51 2.47 -1.39
C PRO A 102 -14.79 3.10 -2.58
N GLN A 103 -15.49 3.94 -3.36
CA GLN A 103 -14.92 4.58 -4.56
C GLN A 103 -13.94 5.72 -4.24
N GLU A 104 -14.14 6.41 -3.12
CA GLU A 104 -13.23 7.47 -2.70
C GLU A 104 -11.95 6.89 -2.09
N LEU A 105 -10.79 7.39 -2.52
CA LEU A 105 -9.49 6.88 -2.09
C LEU A 105 -9.24 7.01 -0.58
N LEU A 106 -9.70 8.10 0.04
CA LEU A 106 -9.55 8.30 1.49
C LEU A 106 -10.36 7.24 2.26
N GLN A 107 -11.62 7.06 1.88
CA GLN A 107 -12.49 6.03 2.45
C GLN A 107 -11.94 4.63 2.20
N LEU A 108 -11.25 4.41 1.07
CA LEU A 108 -10.58 3.13 0.80
C LEU A 108 -9.45 2.89 1.79
N TYR A 109 -8.67 3.91 2.16
CA TYR A 109 -7.65 3.76 3.21
C TYR A 109 -8.28 3.40 4.55
N GLU A 110 -9.32 4.11 4.98
CA GLU A 110 -10.06 3.81 6.22
C GLU A 110 -10.57 2.37 6.21
N HIS A 111 -11.18 1.96 5.11
CA HIS A 111 -11.69 0.62 4.91
C HIS A 111 -10.60 -0.45 5.00
N MET A 112 -9.42 -0.22 4.42
CA MET A 112 -8.28 -1.13 4.52
C MET A 112 -7.76 -1.22 5.96
N PHE A 113 -7.73 -0.11 6.69
CA PHE A 113 -7.37 -0.06 8.10
C PHE A 113 -8.34 -0.84 8.98
N ASP A 114 -9.64 -0.77 8.70
CA ASP A 114 -10.67 -1.47 9.48
C ASP A 114 -10.65 -2.98 9.25
N ARG A 115 -10.35 -3.42 8.02
CA ARG A 115 -10.18 -4.85 7.73
C ARG A 115 -8.87 -5.45 8.23
N MET A 116 -7.93 -4.64 8.65
CA MET A 116 -6.63 -5.10 9.12
C MET A 116 -6.79 -6.08 10.30
N HIS A 117 -6.19 -7.26 10.17
CA HIS A 117 -6.31 -8.30 11.19
C HIS A 117 -5.79 -7.77 12.55
N LYS A 118 -6.56 -7.98 13.63
CA LYS A 118 -6.25 -7.43 14.97
C LYS A 118 -4.83 -7.75 15.44
N ARG A 119 -4.32 -8.95 15.13
CA ARG A 119 -2.96 -9.39 15.47
C ARG A 119 -1.86 -8.60 14.74
N HIS A 120 -2.16 -8.04 13.58
CA HIS A 120 -1.20 -7.29 12.76
C HIS A 120 -1.32 -5.77 12.97
N ARG A 121 -2.47 -5.30 13.46
CA ARG A 121 -2.77 -3.87 13.65
C ARG A 121 -1.74 -3.16 14.52
N SER A 122 -1.38 -3.73 15.67
CA SER A 122 -0.36 -3.13 16.54
C SER A 122 0.98 -2.94 15.83
N GLN A 123 1.38 -3.91 15.02
CA GLN A 123 2.67 -3.90 14.35
C GLN A 123 2.68 -2.98 13.13
N ALA A 124 1.59 -2.99 12.35
CA ALA A 124 1.38 -2.03 11.27
C ALA A 124 1.42 -0.60 11.78
N PHE A 125 0.81 -0.33 12.94
CA PHE A 125 0.76 1.02 13.52
C PHE A 125 2.15 1.50 13.95
N ARG A 126 2.97 0.61 14.53
CA ARG A 126 4.38 0.92 14.81
C ARG A 126 5.16 1.24 13.53
N MET A 127 4.97 0.45 12.47
CA MET A 127 5.61 0.69 11.17
C MET A 127 5.19 2.02 10.55
N PHE A 128 3.89 2.37 10.61
CA PHE A 128 3.40 3.66 10.13
C PHE A 128 3.95 4.84 10.94
N LEU A 129 3.95 4.74 12.27
CA LEU A 129 4.52 5.79 13.14
C LEU A 129 6.01 5.98 12.87
N PHE A 130 6.75 4.88 12.76
CA PHE A 130 8.17 4.92 12.46
C PHE A 130 8.45 5.63 11.13
N ALA A 131 7.74 5.27 10.07
CA ALA A 131 7.87 5.93 8.78
C ALA A 131 7.49 7.42 8.82
N LEU A 132 6.41 7.78 9.54
CA LEU A 132 5.97 9.17 9.67
C LEU A 132 6.97 10.04 10.46
N GLU A 133 7.51 9.52 11.56
CA GLU A 133 8.44 10.28 12.39
C GLU A 133 9.80 10.44 11.74
N SER A 134 10.32 9.40 11.08
CA SER A 134 11.50 9.55 10.23
C SER A 134 11.31 10.60 9.15
N LYS A 135 10.13 10.65 8.50
CA LYS A 135 9.83 11.69 7.50
C LYS A 135 9.84 13.10 8.11
N SER A 136 9.48 13.25 9.39
CA SER A 136 9.50 14.54 10.09
C SER A 136 10.90 14.95 10.55
N LEU A 137 11.78 13.98 10.85
CA LEU A 137 13.12 14.20 11.39
C LEU A 137 14.19 14.31 10.30
N SER A 138 14.03 13.55 9.21
CA SER A 138 14.97 13.49 8.09
C SER A 138 14.26 13.54 6.75
N SER A 139 14.96 14.04 5.72
CA SER A 139 14.46 14.03 4.34
C SER A 139 14.38 12.63 3.73
N GLN A 140 14.95 11.63 4.39
CA GLN A 140 14.97 10.23 3.96
C GLN A 140 14.16 9.37 4.92
N LEU A 141 13.45 8.39 4.35
CA LEU A 141 12.75 7.35 5.11
C LEU A 141 13.73 6.28 5.61
N PRO A 142 13.35 5.55 6.67
CA PRO A 142 14.26 4.61 7.32
C PRO A 142 14.53 3.41 6.41
N SER A 143 15.69 2.78 6.62
CA SER A 143 16.07 1.59 5.86
C SER A 143 15.25 0.38 6.30
N VAL A 144 15.16 -0.64 5.43
CA VAL A 144 14.48 -1.89 5.76
C VAL A 144 15.14 -2.63 6.94
N LEU A 145 16.45 -2.43 7.13
CA LEU A 145 17.15 -2.95 8.30
C LEU A 145 16.67 -2.29 9.59
N GLN A 146 16.48 -0.97 9.58
CA GLN A 146 15.97 -0.25 10.74
C GLN A 146 14.56 -0.73 11.12
N LEU A 147 13.74 -1.09 10.13
CA LEU A 147 12.43 -1.70 10.35
C LEU A 147 12.53 -3.08 11.03
N SER A 148 13.59 -3.86 10.81
CA SER A 148 13.75 -5.18 11.45
C SER A 148 13.91 -5.10 12.97
N PHE A 149 14.45 -3.99 13.48
CA PHE A 149 14.62 -3.74 14.91
C PHE A 149 13.35 -3.21 15.60
N LEU A 150 12.29 -2.86 14.86
CA LEU A 150 11.06 -2.29 15.45
C LEU A 150 10.34 -3.21 16.43
N ASP A 151 10.47 -4.52 16.26
CA ASP A 151 9.83 -5.52 17.10
C ASP A 151 10.76 -6.06 18.18
N GLU A 152 12.05 -5.69 18.16
CA GLU A 152 13.02 -6.05 19.18
C GLU A 152 12.96 -5.08 20.35
N ASP A 153 13.39 -5.55 21.52
CA ASP A 153 13.59 -4.65 22.65
C ASP A 153 14.71 -3.65 22.29
N PRO A 154 14.48 -2.33 22.41
CA PRO A 154 15.46 -1.35 21.93
C PRO A 154 16.83 -1.46 22.60
N TRP A 155 16.88 -1.93 23.85
CA TRP A 155 18.14 -2.13 24.55
C TRP A 155 18.92 -3.34 24.00
N SER A 156 18.20 -4.36 23.53
CA SER A 156 18.77 -5.51 22.86
C SER A 156 19.40 -5.14 21.51
N ALA A 157 18.76 -4.23 20.75
CA ALA A 157 19.32 -3.70 19.51
C ALA A 157 20.59 -2.88 19.75
N ILE A 158 20.60 -1.99 20.75
CA ILE A 158 21.78 -1.17 21.11
C ILE A 158 22.93 -2.04 21.62
N SER A 159 22.62 -3.10 22.36
CA SER A 159 23.60 -4.01 22.96
C SER A 159 24.09 -5.10 21.98
N ALA A 160 23.52 -5.18 20.78
CA ALA A 160 23.87 -6.20 19.81
C ALA A 160 25.31 -6.00 19.28
N PRO A 161 26.08 -7.08 19.07
CA PRO A 161 27.43 -6.97 18.55
C PRO A 161 27.40 -6.43 17.12
N ILE A 162 28.17 -5.36 16.87
CA ILE A 162 28.30 -4.76 15.54
C ILE A 162 28.97 -5.78 14.60
N LYS A 163 28.19 -6.39 13.72
CA LYS A 163 28.65 -7.34 12.70
C LYS A 163 28.36 -6.77 11.31
N ARG A 164 29.28 -6.97 10.36
CA ARG A 164 28.99 -6.73 8.95
C ARG A 164 28.06 -7.82 8.42
N LEU A 165 26.90 -7.41 7.90
CA LEU A 165 26.01 -8.29 7.18
C LEU A 165 26.60 -8.61 5.80
N SER A 166 26.51 -9.88 5.41
CA SER A 166 26.76 -10.31 4.03
C SER A 166 25.63 -9.82 3.11
N ALA A 167 25.91 -9.79 1.80
CA ALA A 167 24.91 -9.39 0.79
C ALA A 167 23.70 -10.36 0.77
N GLU A 168 23.94 -11.66 1.05
CA GLU A 168 22.88 -12.67 1.12
C GLU A 168 21.99 -12.49 2.36
N GLU A 169 22.59 -12.23 3.54
CA GLU A 169 21.84 -11.90 4.76
C GLU A 169 20.99 -10.65 4.55
N LEU A 170 21.55 -9.61 3.91
CA LEU A 170 20.82 -8.38 3.62
C LEU A 170 19.62 -8.63 2.70
N LYS A 171 19.82 -9.38 1.61
CA LYS A 171 18.76 -9.69 0.66
C LYS A 171 17.61 -10.45 1.34
N ASN A 172 17.94 -11.44 2.16
CA ASN A 172 16.93 -12.20 2.92
C ASN A 172 16.14 -11.31 3.89
N ILE A 173 16.80 -10.34 4.54
CA ILE A 173 16.13 -9.39 5.44
C ILE A 173 15.18 -8.48 4.64
N VAL A 174 15.60 -8.01 3.46
CA VAL A 174 14.76 -7.16 2.61
C VAL A 174 13.52 -7.91 2.15
N GLU A 175 13.69 -9.10 1.56
CA GLU A 175 12.57 -9.93 1.07
C GLU A 175 11.58 -10.27 2.19
N LEU A 176 12.07 -10.68 3.36
CA LEU A 176 11.21 -10.99 4.51
C LEU A 176 10.44 -9.76 4.99
N ASN A 177 11.06 -8.57 4.99
CA ASN A 177 10.40 -7.36 5.44
C ASN A 177 9.43 -6.77 4.40
N GLU A 178 9.68 -6.98 3.11
CA GLU A 178 8.71 -6.64 2.05
C GLU A 178 7.41 -7.42 2.23
N ASP A 179 7.48 -8.73 2.43
CA ASP A 179 6.31 -9.57 2.69
C ASP A 179 5.57 -9.13 3.97
N ARG A 180 6.34 -8.78 5.01
CA ARG A 180 5.81 -8.25 6.28
C ARG A 180 5.08 -6.92 6.07
N LEU A 181 5.61 -6.02 5.27
CA LEU A 181 5.00 -4.73 4.96
C LEU A 181 3.71 -4.92 4.15
N LEU A 182 3.73 -5.80 3.15
CA LEU A 182 2.55 -6.12 2.35
C LEU A 182 1.43 -6.71 3.23
N SER A 183 1.76 -7.71 4.05
CA SER A 183 0.80 -8.40 4.92
C SER A 183 0.21 -7.48 6.01
N ARG A 184 1.04 -6.63 6.64
CA ARG A 184 0.61 -5.85 7.81
C ARG A 184 0.14 -4.45 7.46
N CYS A 185 0.79 -3.79 6.51
CA CYS A 185 0.47 -2.42 6.13
C CYS A 185 -0.44 -2.36 4.89
N CYS A 186 -0.97 -3.50 4.43
CA CYS A 186 -1.85 -3.62 3.26
C CYS A 186 -1.23 -3.00 1.99
N GLY A 187 0.10 -3.01 1.88
CA GLY A 187 0.84 -2.42 0.77
C GLY A 187 0.81 -0.89 0.70
N LEU A 188 0.39 -0.20 1.77
CA LEU A 188 0.46 1.27 1.90
C LEU A 188 1.89 1.76 2.11
N LEU A 189 2.75 0.91 2.69
CA LEU A 189 4.19 1.06 2.72
C LEU A 189 4.83 0.07 1.74
N THR A 190 5.84 0.54 1.03
CA THR A 190 6.61 -0.21 0.04
C THR A 190 8.10 -0.07 0.32
N VAL A 191 8.92 -0.89 -0.31
CA VAL A 191 10.38 -0.73 -0.28
C VAL A 191 10.83 -0.17 -1.62
N LYS A 192 11.65 0.89 -1.59
CA LYS A 192 12.39 1.38 -2.74
C LYS A 192 13.83 0.93 -2.62
N SER A 193 14.31 0.27 -3.68
CA SER A 193 15.71 -0.03 -3.88
C SER A 193 16.26 0.97 -4.89
N GLU A 194 17.31 1.72 -4.53
CA GLU A 194 18.05 2.54 -5.51
C GLU A 194 18.82 1.59 -6.45
N GLN A 195 18.16 1.16 -7.53
CA GLN A 195 18.63 0.10 -8.41
C GLN A 195 19.80 0.45 -9.36
N ASP A 196 20.41 1.63 -9.29
CA ASP A 196 21.40 2.05 -10.30
C ASP A 196 22.87 1.94 -9.91
N GLN A 197 23.23 1.41 -8.74
CA GLN A 197 24.64 1.15 -8.42
C GLN A 197 24.88 -0.22 -7.80
N LEU A 198 25.71 -1.00 -8.49
CA LEU A 198 26.23 -2.35 -8.24
C LEU A 198 26.93 -2.60 -6.88
N SER A 199 26.62 -1.84 -5.84
CA SER A 199 27.06 -2.10 -4.48
C SER A 199 25.85 -2.14 -3.56
N ALA A 200 25.40 -3.35 -3.21
CA ALA A 200 24.41 -3.59 -2.17
C ALA A 200 24.92 -2.99 -0.84
N LYS A 201 24.62 -1.72 -0.60
CA LYS A 201 24.75 -1.11 0.71
C LYS A 201 23.43 -1.33 1.45
N ALA A 202 23.57 -1.64 2.73
CA ALA A 202 22.47 -1.71 3.69
C ALA A 202 21.51 -0.52 3.65
N ASP A 203 22.03 0.66 3.31
CA ASP A 203 21.29 1.93 3.21
C ASP A 203 20.53 2.13 1.89
N ALA A 204 20.65 1.23 0.91
CA ALA A 204 20.08 1.41 -0.42
C ALA A 204 18.61 0.96 -0.54
N CYS A 205 18.12 0.14 0.41
CA CYS A 205 16.73 -0.31 0.46
C CYS A 205 16.01 0.42 1.60
N ARG A 206 15.13 1.35 1.23
CA ARG A 206 14.41 2.22 2.18
C ARG A 206 12.92 2.04 2.07
N LEU A 207 12.23 2.31 3.17
CA LEU A 207 10.78 2.41 3.14
C LEU A 207 10.35 3.57 2.25
N ASP A 208 9.20 3.41 1.64
CA ASP A 208 8.49 4.48 0.96
C ASP A 208 6.99 4.34 1.17
N PHE A 209 6.28 5.45 1.06
CA PHE A 209 4.83 5.41 0.95
C PHE A 209 4.46 5.04 -0.48
N LEU A 210 3.44 4.19 -0.64
CA LEU A 210 2.94 3.84 -1.96
C LEU A 210 2.58 5.10 -2.78
N HIS A 211 2.09 6.13 -2.10
CA HIS A 211 1.79 7.44 -2.70
C HIS A 211 1.78 8.54 -1.64
N ARG A 212 1.97 9.80 -2.05
CA ARG A 212 1.95 10.97 -1.15
C ARG A 212 0.68 11.05 -0.30
N THR A 213 -0.48 10.72 -0.89
CA THR A 213 -1.78 10.74 -0.20
C THR A 213 -1.88 9.74 0.95
N VAL A 214 -1.08 8.67 0.94
CA VAL A 214 -0.99 7.74 2.07
C VAL A 214 -0.35 8.44 3.26
N ALA A 215 0.74 9.16 3.05
CA ALA A 215 1.39 9.91 4.13
C ALA A 215 0.45 10.98 4.70
N ASP A 216 -0.25 11.72 3.85
CA ASP A 216 -1.22 12.74 4.27
C ASP A 216 -2.38 12.13 5.09
N PHE A 217 -2.87 10.95 4.69
CA PHE A 217 -3.88 10.20 5.44
C PHE A 217 -3.34 9.73 6.80
N LEU A 218 -2.13 9.15 6.84
CA LEU A 218 -1.50 8.68 8.06
C LEU A 218 -1.25 9.83 9.06
N ASP A 219 -0.88 11.02 8.57
CA ASP A 219 -0.74 12.22 9.41
C ASP A 219 -2.07 12.62 10.06
N THR A 220 -3.19 12.45 9.35
CA THR A 220 -4.54 12.73 9.87
C THR A 220 -4.93 11.76 10.99
N ILE A 221 -4.54 10.49 10.88
CA ILE A 221 -4.85 9.46 11.89
C ILE A 221 -3.72 9.25 12.90
N LYS A 222 -2.66 10.06 12.88
CA LYS A 222 -1.50 9.93 13.79
C LYS A 222 -1.89 9.85 15.27
N PRO A 223 -2.85 10.64 15.80
CA PRO A 223 -3.28 10.50 17.19
C PRO A 223 -3.81 9.10 17.53
N LEU A 224 -4.58 8.50 16.61
CA LEU A 224 -5.11 7.14 16.76
C LEU A 224 -3.98 6.10 16.76
N LEU A 225 -3.00 6.27 15.88
CA LEU A 225 -1.83 5.38 15.82
C LEU A 225 -1.09 5.40 17.17
N VAL A 226 -0.82 6.58 17.71
CA VAL A 226 -0.12 6.78 18.98
C VAL A 226 -0.89 6.14 20.14
N GLU A 227 -2.19 6.38 20.25
CA GLU A 227 -3.04 5.81 21.32
C GLU A 227 -2.98 4.27 21.33
N ASN A 228 -3.01 3.66 20.15
CA ASN A 228 -2.97 2.21 20.00
C ASN A 228 -1.58 1.60 20.26
N THR A 229 -0.51 2.38 20.12
CA THR A 229 0.86 1.91 20.41
C THR A 229 1.34 2.22 21.83
N GLN A 230 0.74 3.20 22.51
CA GLN A 230 1.11 3.60 23.89
C GLN A 230 1.03 2.43 24.88
N ASN A 231 0.01 1.58 24.77
CA ASN A 231 -0.17 0.40 25.65
C ASN A 231 0.85 -0.73 25.39
N THR A 232 1.70 -0.58 24.37
CA THR A 232 2.61 -1.63 23.92
C THR A 232 4.08 -1.35 24.26
N GLY A 233 4.36 -0.25 24.99
CA GLY A 233 5.72 0.16 25.38
C GLY A 233 6.59 0.66 24.22
N PHE A 234 6.00 0.87 23.05
CA PHE A 234 6.72 1.31 21.86
C PHE A 234 7.09 2.79 21.94
N GLN A 235 8.38 3.10 21.82
CA GLN A 235 8.92 4.45 21.72
C GLN A 235 9.64 4.59 20.38
N SER A 236 9.00 5.26 19.45
CA SER A 236 9.51 5.49 18.10
C SER A 236 10.81 6.29 18.07
N ASP A 237 10.93 7.33 18.90
CA ASP A 237 12.17 8.11 19.07
C ASP A 237 13.36 7.21 19.48
N LEU A 238 13.09 6.24 20.37
CA LEU A 238 14.12 5.34 20.89
C LEU A 238 14.49 4.26 19.87
N CYS A 239 13.52 3.77 19.10
CA CYS A 239 13.77 2.88 17.96
C CYS A 239 14.57 3.58 16.87
N LEU A 240 14.31 4.87 16.59
CA LEU A 240 15.09 5.67 15.64
C LEU A 240 16.53 5.90 16.12
N ALA A 241 16.72 6.07 17.43
CA ALA A 241 18.05 6.23 18.01
C ALA A 241 18.84 4.90 18.10
N ALA A 242 18.16 3.77 18.21
CA ALA A 242 18.76 2.44 18.28
C ALA A 242 19.18 1.88 16.91
N SER A 243 18.70 2.48 15.82
CA SER A 243 18.75 1.94 14.46
C SER A 243 19.80 2.58 13.57
#